data_AF-A0A0F9H654-F1
#
_entry.id   AF-A0A0F9H654-F1
#
_cell.length_a   1.000
_cell.length_b   1.000
_cell.length_c   1.000
_cell.angle_alpha   90.00
_cell.angle_beta   90.00
_cell.angle_gamma   90.00
#
_symmetry.space_group_name_H-M   'P 1'
#
loop_
_entity.id
_entity.type
_entity.pdbx_description
1 polymer ?
#
loop_
_entity_poly.entity_id
_entity_poly.type
_entity_poly.pdbx_seq_one_letter_code
_entity_poly.pdbx_strand_id
1 'polypeptide(L)' 'MKQKAEVVCFVDDDPAELQAFKSVFSNDFVVIAETTPEAVLAQLREKGLKANLFVLDLY' A
#
# COMPACT_ATOMS: atom_id res chain seq x y z
N MET A 1 20.80 5.47 -13.45
CA MET A 1 20.42 4.57 -12.34
C MET A 1 18.90 4.45 -12.38
N LYS A 2 18.31 3.25 -12.48
CA LYS A 2 16.85 3.11 -12.37
C LYS A 2 16.47 3.40 -10.92
N GLN A 3 15.65 4.42 -10.67
CA GLN A 3 15.12 4.69 -9.33
C GLN A 3 14.35 3.45 -8.88
N LYS A 4 14.64 2.97 -7.66
CA LYS A 4 13.92 1.82 -7.10
C LYS A 4 12.49 2.29 -6.81
N ALA A 5 11.49 1.60 -7.37
CA ALA A 5 10.09 1.98 -7.16
C ALA A 5 9.79 1.98 -5.64
N GLU A 6 9.26 3.10 -5.14
CA GLU A 6 8.91 3.26 -3.73
C GLU A 6 7.58 2.56 -3.45
N VAL A 7 7.52 1.84 -2.32
CA VAL A 7 6.36 1.04 -1.93
C VAL A 7 5.58 1.79 -0.85
N VAL A 8 4.34 2.11 -1.12
CA VAL A 8 3.43 2.76 -0.16
C VAL A 8 2.35 1.78 0.25
N CYS A 9 2.18 1.64 1.55
CA CYS A 9 1.18 0.78 2.15
C CYS A 9 0.04 1.63 2.74
N PHE A 10 -1.19 1.30 2.40
CA PHE A 10 -2.38 1.96 2.94
C PHE A 10 -3.30 0.93 3.62
N VAL A 11 -3.80 1.26 4.81
CA VAL A 11 -4.72 0.41 5.57
C VAL A 11 -5.95 1.21 5.91
N ASP A 12 -7.11 0.73 5.48
CA ASP A 12 -8.40 1.40 5.64
C ASP A 12 -9.53 0.36 5.52
N ASP A 13 -10.53 0.41 6.41
CA ASP A 13 -11.62 -0.57 6.41
C ASP A 13 -12.70 -0.29 5.36
N ASP A 14 -12.72 0.89 4.73
CA ASP A 14 -13.59 1.23 3.61
C ASP A 14 -12.96 0.84 2.25
N PRO A 15 -13.54 -0.13 1.52
CA PRO A 15 -13.07 -0.51 0.20
C PRO A 15 -13.07 0.63 -0.83
N ALA A 16 -13.93 1.64 -0.67
CA ALA A 16 -13.97 2.80 -1.55
C ALA A 16 -12.71 3.66 -1.39
N GLU A 17 -12.25 3.88 -0.16
CA GLU A 17 -11.01 4.60 0.13
C GLU A 17 -9.80 3.85 -0.42
N LEU A 18 -9.74 2.52 -0.25
CA LEU A 18 -8.67 1.69 -0.82
C LEU A 18 -8.57 1.83 -2.35
N GLN A 19 -9.71 1.86 -3.04
CA GLN A 19 -9.75 2.04 -4.50
C GLN A 19 -9.35 3.46 -4.90
N ALA A 20 -9.85 4.47 -4.20
CA ALA A 20 -9.49 5.86 -4.42
C ALA A 20 -7.98 6.06 -4.27
N PHE A 21 -7.39 5.56 -3.18
CA PHE A 21 -5.96 5.63 -2.91
C PHE A 21 -5.13 4.97 -4.02
N LYS A 22 -5.50 3.74 -4.41
CA LYS A 22 -4.85 3.02 -5.52
C LYS A 22 -4.93 3.84 -6.81
N SER A 23 -6.08 4.41 -7.15
CA SER A 23 -6.25 5.17 -8.40
C SER A 23 -5.36 6.42 -8.48
N VAL A 24 -5.12 7.08 -7.34
CA VAL A 24 -4.34 8.32 -7.28
C VAL A 24 -2.83 8.05 -7.31
N PHE A 25 -2.35 7.05 -6.57
CA PHE A 25 -0.91 6.89 -6.30
C PHE A 25 -0.22 5.78 -7.12
N SER A 26 -0.95 4.90 -7.81
CA SER A 26 -0.34 3.75 -8.51
C SER A 26 0.50 4.13 -9.74
N ASN A 27 0.42 5.37 -10.23
CA ASN A 27 1.26 5.84 -11.34
C ASN A 27 2.71 6.14 -10.89
N ASP A 28 2.88 6.50 -9.62
CA ASP A 28 4.17 6.95 -9.08
C ASP A 28 4.76 5.94 -8.07
N PHE A 29 3.91 5.14 -7.42
CA PHE A 29 4.27 4.23 -6.35
C PHE A 29 3.77 2.80 -6.59
N VAL A 30 4.47 1.83 -6.01
CA VAL A 30 3.90 0.49 -5.82
C VAL A 30 2.97 0.55 -4.61
N VAL A 31 1.67 0.55 -4.85
CA VAL A 31 0.66 0.62 -3.80
C VAL A 31 0.24 -0.77 -3.33
N ILE A 32 0.32 -1.02 -2.03
CA ILE A 32 -0.35 -2.14 -1.36
C ILE A 32 -1.40 -1.55 -0.43
N ALA A 33 -2.68 -1.68 -0.78
CA ALA A 33 -3.77 -1.18 0.06
C ALA A 33 -4.74 -2.31 0.41
N GLU A 34 -4.96 -2.55 1.70
CA GLU A 34 -5.78 -3.64 2.24
C GLU A 34 -6.55 -3.18 3.48
N THR A 35 -7.56 -3.93 3.89
CA THR A 35 -8.42 -3.55 5.03
C THR A 35 -7.80 -3.81 6.39
N THR A 36 -6.68 -4.52 6.47
CA THR A 36 -6.00 -4.78 7.76
C THR A 36 -4.48 -4.69 7.62
N PRO A 37 -3.77 -4.35 8.72
CA PRO A 37 -2.31 -4.36 8.72
C PRO A 37 -1.72 -5.74 8.38
N GLU A 38 -2.33 -6.83 8.86
CA GLU A 38 -1.87 -8.20 8.60
C GLU A 38 -1.93 -8.55 7.11
N ALA A 39 -2.99 -8.13 6.41
CA ALA A 39 -3.14 -8.35 4.98
C ALA A 39 -2.06 -7.60 4.18
N VAL A 40 -1.76 -6.35 4.54
CA VAL A 40 -0.65 -5.59 3.94
C VAL A 40 0.68 -6.30 4.17
N LEU A 41 0.97 -6.71 5.41
CA LEU A 41 2.22 -7.40 5.75
C LEU A 41 2.36 -8.75 5.02
N ALA A 42 1.26 -9.48 4.84
CA ALA A 42 1.25 -10.72 4.07
C ALA A 42 1.63 -10.47 2.60
N GLN A 43 1.04 -9.45 1.96
CA GLN A 43 1.38 -9.12 0.57
C GLN A 43 2.82 -8.62 0.40
N LEU A 44 3.33 -7.83 1.34
CA LEU A 44 4.74 -7.40 1.30
C LEU A 44 5.67 -8.62 1.32
N ARG A 45 5.40 -9.60 2.18
CA ARG A 45 6.18 -10.84 2.26
C ARG A 45 6.06 -11.67 0.99
N GLU A 46 4.85 -11.87 0.49
CA GLU A 46 4.58 -12.63 -0.74
C GLU A 46 5.32 -12.04 -1.95
N LYS A 47 5.31 -10.70 -2.06
CA LYS A 47 5.93 -9.98 -3.19
C LYS A 47 7.43 -9.73 -2.99
N GLY A 48 8.01 -10.10 -1.84
CA GLY A 48 9.40 -9.81 -1.51
C GLY A 48 9.72 -8.31 -1.46
N LEU A 49 8.73 -7.49 -1.08
CA LEU A 49 8.83 -6.04 -1.05
C LEU A 49 9.05 -5.52 0.38
N LYS A 50 9.61 -4.31 0.48
CA LYS A 50 9.74 -3.57 1.74
C LYS A 50 9.01 -2.25 1.57
N ALA A 51 8.11 -1.94 2.51
CA ALA A 51 7.42 -0.66 2.54
C ALA A 51 8.38 0.50 2.82
N ASN A 52 8.18 1.61 2.12
CA ASN A 52 8.81 2.89 2.37
C ASN A 52 7.97 3.74 3.33
N LEU A 53 6.64 3.62 3.24
CA LEU A 53 5.67 4.37 4.05
C LEU A 53 4.46 3.49 4.36
N PHE A 54 3.93 3.63 5.57
CA PHE A 54 2.61 3.15 5.95
C PHE A 54 1.71 4.35 6.24
N VAL A 55 0.53 4.35 5.63
CA VAL A 55 -0.59 5.24 5.95
C VAL A 55 -1.65 4.33 6.58
N LEU A 56 -2.00 4.62 7.83
CA LEU A 56 -2.93 3.81 8.60
C LEU A 56 -4.10 4.70 8.96
N ASP A 57 -5.29 4.33 8.51
CA ASP A 57 -6.49 4.83 9.15
C ASP A 57 -6.69 4.09 10.48
N LEU A 58 -6.97 4.86 11.53
CA LEU A 58 -7.01 4.38 12.91
C LEU A 58 -8.41 4.51 13.54
N TYR A 59 -9.39 5.05 12.81
CA TYR A 59 -10.68 5.46 13.39
C TYR A 59 -11.90 5.13 12.55
#